data_AF-A0A6A6TWS2-F1
#
_entry.id   AF-A0A6A6TWS2-F1
#
_cell.length_a   1.000
_cell.length_b   1.000
_cell.length_c   1.000
_cell.angle_alpha   90.00
_cell.angle_beta   90.00
_cell.angle_gamma   90.00
#
_symmetry.space_group_name_H-M   'P 1'
#
loop_
_entity.id
_entity.type
_entity.pdbx_description
1 polymer ?
#
loop_
_entity_poly.entity_id
_entity_poly.type
_entity_poly.pdbx_seq_one_letter_code
_entity_poly.pdbx_strand_id
1 'polypeptide(L)'
;MSAASSENLLQLWEAAKSSPFQPLVAKDLQFFVAFTLLIAAVLLTGVFGLSKSTPFHSKCNANNNTDRSILTLPALGVPASLAFGFGSVFMICAVGVYV
;
A
#
# COMPACT_ATOMS: atom_id res chain seq x y z
N MET A 1 -8.85 43.34 14.37
CA MET A 1 -9.51 42.35 13.48
C MET A 1 -8.98 40.91 13.60
N SER A 2 -8.06 40.57 14.53
CA SER A 2 -7.42 39.22 14.56
C SER A 2 -8.18 38.14 15.37
N ALA A 3 -9.22 38.48 16.12
CA ALA A 3 -9.92 37.54 17.01
C ALA A 3 -10.99 36.68 16.29
N ALA A 4 -11.36 37.01 15.05
CA ALA A 4 -12.43 36.32 14.34
C ALA A 4 -12.03 34.93 13.80
N SER A 5 -10.73 34.65 13.57
CA SER A 5 -10.32 33.37 12.97
C SER A 5 -10.40 32.20 13.96
N SER A 6 -10.06 32.41 15.24
CA SER A 6 -10.13 31.36 16.27
C SER A 6 -11.57 30.98 16.64
N GLU A 7 -12.48 31.96 16.68
CA GLU A 7 -13.92 31.75 16.91
C GLU A 7 -14.55 30.85 15.82
N ASN A 8 -14.17 31.05 14.55
CA ASN A 8 -14.66 30.23 13.44
C ASN A 8 -14.16 28.78 13.50
N LEU A 9 -12.89 28.55 13.89
CA LEU A 9 -12.35 27.20 14.06
C LEU A 9 -12.99 26.46 15.24
N LEU A 10 -13.32 27.18 16.32
CA LEU A 10 -13.99 26.61 17.49
C LEU A 10 -15.42 26.16 17.12
N GLN A 11 -16.17 26.96 16.38
CA GLN A 11 -17.49 26.55 15.87
C GLN A 11 -17.42 25.36 14.91
N LEU A 12 -16.43 25.34 14.01
CA LEU A 12 -16.20 24.19 13.11
C LEU A 12 -15.81 22.93 13.89
N TRP A 13 -15.02 23.05 14.95
CA TRP A 13 -14.67 21.94 15.85
C TRP A 13 -15.90 21.43 16.60
N GLU A 14 -16.70 22.34 17.17
CA GLU A 14 -17.92 22.00 17.92
C GLU A 14 -18.95 21.30 17.02
N ALA A 15 -19.05 21.72 15.76
CA ALA A 15 -19.87 21.07 14.74
C ALA A 15 -19.30 19.69 14.34
N ALA A 16 -17.98 19.60 14.10
CA ALA A 16 -17.31 18.38 13.65
C ALA A 16 -17.24 17.29 14.72
N LYS A 17 -17.24 17.65 16.02
CA LYS A 17 -17.19 16.67 17.12
C LYS A 17 -18.37 15.68 17.10
N SER A 18 -19.49 16.07 16.47
CA SER A 18 -20.68 15.23 16.32
C SER A 18 -20.51 14.12 15.28
N SER A 19 -19.47 14.20 14.45
CA SER A 19 -19.15 13.23 13.39
C SER A 19 -17.86 12.47 13.75
N PRO A 20 -17.98 11.30 14.42
CA PRO A 20 -16.81 10.52 14.81
C PRO A 20 -16.04 10.03 13.57
N PHE A 21 -14.71 10.04 13.67
CA PHE A 21 -13.83 9.54 12.61
C PHE A 21 -14.04 8.03 12.43
N GLN A 22 -14.50 7.62 11.25
CA GLN A 22 -14.60 6.22 10.88
C GLN A 22 -13.30 5.81 10.16
N PRO A 23 -12.47 4.95 10.77
CA PRO A 23 -11.26 4.49 10.10
C PRO A 23 -11.65 3.60 8.92
N LEU A 24 -11.00 3.81 7.78
CA LEU A 24 -11.20 2.99 6.57
C LEU A 24 -10.89 1.50 6.82
N VAL A 25 -10.00 1.21 7.78
CA VAL A 25 -9.61 -0.15 8.18
C VAL A 25 -9.65 -0.24 9.71
N ALA A 26 -10.44 -1.18 10.24
CA ALA A 26 -10.50 -1.45 11.68
C ALA A 26 -9.18 -2.05 12.20
N LYS A 27 -8.78 -1.69 13.43
CA LYS A 27 -7.53 -2.17 14.05
C LYS A 27 -7.45 -3.69 14.13
N ASP A 28 -8.58 -4.37 14.35
CA ASP A 28 -8.65 -5.82 14.50
C ASP A 28 -8.33 -6.59 13.21
N LEU A 29 -8.63 -6.01 12.04
CA LEU A 29 -8.38 -6.63 10.74
C LEU A 29 -7.05 -6.19 10.12
N GLN A 30 -6.42 -5.14 10.66
CA GLN A 30 -5.25 -4.52 10.05
C GLN A 30 -4.07 -5.48 9.91
N PHE A 31 -3.83 -6.33 10.92
CA PHE A 31 -2.81 -7.37 10.85
C PHE A 31 -3.14 -8.46 9.83
N PHE A 32 -4.39 -8.94 9.82
CA PHE A 32 -4.81 -10.02 8.91
C PHE A 32 -4.76 -9.58 7.44
N VAL A 33 -5.20 -8.34 7.17
CA VAL A 33 -5.12 -7.73 5.83
C VAL A 33 -3.66 -7.54 5.41
N ALA A 34 -2.81 -6.99 6.29
CA ALA A 34 -1.38 -6.81 6.02
C ALA A 34 -0.69 -8.13 5.69
N PHE A 35 -0.92 -9.16 6.52
CA PHE A 35 -0.34 -10.48 6.37
C PHE A 35 -0.78 -11.16 5.09
N THR A 36 -2.07 -11.06 4.75
CA THR A 36 -2.61 -11.63 3.52
C THR A 36 -2.04 -10.93 2.27
N LEU A 37 -1.96 -9.59 2.28
CA LEU A 37 -1.35 -8.83 1.19
C LEU A 37 0.14 -9.15 1.03
N LEU A 38 0.89 -9.29 2.13
CA LEU A 38 2.30 -9.67 2.07
C LEU A 38 2.51 -11.09 1.56
N ILE A 39 1.71 -12.07 2.01
CA ILE A 39 1.78 -13.44 1.47
C ILE A 39 1.50 -13.42 -0.04
N ALA A 40 0.43 -12.73 -0.47
CA ALA A 40 0.12 -12.61 -1.89
C ALA A 40 1.26 -11.97 -2.68
N ALA A 41 1.88 -10.91 -2.16
CA ALA A 41 3.02 -10.24 -2.79
C ALA A 41 4.28 -11.12 -2.85
N VAL A 42 4.58 -11.85 -1.77
CA VAL A 42 5.70 -12.80 -1.71
C VAL A 42 5.47 -13.97 -2.64
N LEU A 43 4.23 -14.47 -2.75
CA LEU A 43 3.88 -15.55 -3.70
C LEU A 43 3.96 -15.07 -5.15
N LEU A 44 3.41 -13.89 -5.48
CA LEU A 44 3.55 -13.33 -6.83
C LEU A 44 5.02 -13.14 -7.19
N THR A 45 5.78 -12.49 -6.32
CA THR A 45 7.23 -12.25 -6.53
C THR A 45 8.02 -13.57 -6.57
N GLY A 46 7.64 -14.53 -5.72
CA GLY A 46 8.25 -15.85 -5.65
C GLY A 46 7.99 -16.70 -6.88
N VAL A 47 6.78 -16.68 -7.46
CA VAL A 47 6.46 -17.41 -8.70
C VAL A 47 7.32 -16.91 -9.88
N PHE A 48 7.63 -15.61 -9.94
CA PHE A 48 8.61 -15.08 -10.90
C PHE A 48 10.06 -15.40 -10.53
N GLY A 49 10.43 -15.27 -9.25
CA GLY A 49 11.82 -15.35 -8.79
C GLY A 49 12.36 -16.78 -8.59
N LEU A 50 11.51 -17.74 -8.23
CA LEU A 50 11.89 -19.14 -8.00
C LEU A 50 12.02 -19.94 -9.29
N SER A 51 11.41 -19.48 -10.39
CA SER A 51 11.50 -20.19 -11.66
C SER A 51 12.84 -19.99 -12.38
N LYS A 52 13.62 -18.93 -12.06
CA LYS A 52 15.07 -18.82 -12.32
C LYS A 52 15.70 -17.85 -11.30
N SER A 53 16.55 -18.38 -10.43
CA SER A 53 17.23 -17.70 -9.33
C SER A 53 18.02 -16.45 -9.76
N THR A 54 17.51 -15.25 -9.50
CA THR A 54 18.32 -14.09 -9.09
C THR A 54 17.43 -13.04 -8.42
N PRO A 55 17.78 -12.56 -7.21
CA PRO A 55 17.03 -11.52 -6.52
C PRO A 55 17.41 -10.15 -7.09
N PHE A 56 16.41 -9.35 -7.44
CA PHE A 56 16.53 -7.89 -7.48
C PHE A 56 17.48 -7.25 -8.52
N HIS A 57 17.74 -7.87 -9.66
CA HIS A 57 18.15 -7.08 -10.83
C HIS A 57 17.11 -7.24 -11.93
N SER A 58 16.14 -6.31 -11.92
CA SER A 58 15.29 -6.01 -13.07
C SER A 58 16.19 -5.60 -14.24
N LYS A 59 16.77 -6.58 -14.94
CA LYS A 59 17.32 -6.33 -16.27
C LYS A 59 16.12 -6.18 -17.20
N CYS A 60 15.70 -4.94 -17.38
CA CYS A 60 15.11 -4.52 -18.64
C CYS A 60 16.14 -4.85 -19.74
N ASN A 61 16.07 -6.04 -20.34
CA ASN A 61 16.75 -6.31 -21.59
C ASN A 61 15.79 -5.99 -22.73
N ALA A 62 15.72 -4.70 -23.07
CA ALA A 62 15.13 -4.23 -24.31
C ALA A 62 16.10 -4.56 -25.46
N ASN A 63 16.14 -5.81 -25.92
CA ASN A 63 16.48 -6.06 -27.31
C ASN A 63 15.81 -7.32 -27.87
N ASN A 64 15.20 -7.08 -29.03
CA ASN A 64 14.60 -7.97 -30.01
C ASN A 64 13.25 -8.65 -29.67
N ASN A 65 12.26 -8.27 -30.49
CA ASN A 65 10.98 -8.95 -30.76
C ASN A 65 9.93 -8.92 -29.63
N THR A 66 9.58 -7.70 -29.25
CA THR A 66 8.86 -7.34 -28.03
C THR A 66 7.38 -7.09 -28.27
N ASP A 67 6.54 -8.13 -28.12
CA ASP A 67 5.09 -7.92 -27.99
C ASP A 67 4.48 -8.60 -26.75
N ARG A 68 4.96 -9.79 -26.32
CA ARG A 68 4.30 -10.52 -25.20
C ARG A 68 4.92 -10.30 -23.81
N SER A 69 6.21 -9.99 -23.71
CA SER A 69 6.92 -9.94 -22.42
C SER A 69 6.89 -8.54 -21.77
N ILE A 70 6.82 -7.47 -22.57
CA ILE A 70 6.62 -6.10 -22.05
C ILE A 70 5.23 -5.89 -21.45
N LEU A 71 4.21 -6.64 -21.87
CA LEU A 71 2.87 -6.53 -21.30
C LEU A 71 2.72 -7.33 -20.01
N THR A 72 3.34 -8.51 -19.92
CA THR A 72 3.17 -9.44 -18.79
C THR A 72 3.98 -9.06 -17.55
N LEU A 73 5.18 -8.50 -17.73
CA LEU A 73 6.04 -8.02 -16.63
C LEU A 73 5.40 -6.89 -15.81
N PRO A 74 4.93 -5.77 -16.39
CA PRO A 74 4.21 -4.74 -15.65
C PRO A 74 2.82 -5.22 -15.22
N ALA A 75 2.13 -6.06 -16.00
CA ALA A 75 0.81 -6.57 -15.61
C ALA A 75 0.82 -7.39 -14.31
N LEU A 76 1.90 -8.11 -13.99
CA LEU A 76 2.06 -8.77 -12.69
C LEU A 76 2.96 -8.00 -11.70
N GLY A 77 3.92 -7.22 -12.19
CA GLY A 77 4.82 -6.43 -11.35
C GLY A 77 4.13 -5.25 -10.67
N VAL A 78 3.18 -4.61 -11.34
CA VAL A 78 2.35 -3.53 -10.76
C VAL A 78 1.49 -4.05 -9.60
N PRO A 79 0.68 -5.12 -9.75
CA PRO A 79 -0.09 -5.64 -8.63
C PRO A 79 0.79 -6.21 -7.51
N ALA A 80 1.95 -6.81 -7.83
CA ALA A 80 2.89 -7.27 -6.80
C ALA A 80 3.49 -6.10 -5.99
N SER A 81 3.89 -5.01 -6.65
CA SER A 81 4.45 -3.82 -6.00
C SER A 81 3.41 -3.09 -5.16
N LEU A 82 2.18 -2.97 -5.65
CA LEU A 82 1.07 -2.39 -4.89
C LEU A 82 0.75 -3.24 -3.66
N ALA A 83 0.64 -4.56 -3.80
CA ALA A 83 0.37 -5.46 -2.69
C ALA A 83 1.49 -5.42 -1.63
N PHE A 84 2.75 -5.35 -2.04
CA PHE A 84 3.87 -5.21 -1.12
C PHE A 84 3.89 -3.84 -0.41
N GLY A 85 3.68 -2.75 -1.16
CA GLY A 85 3.63 -1.40 -0.62
C GLY A 85 2.52 -1.24 0.42
N PHE A 86 1.27 -1.53 0.05
CA PHE A 86 0.14 -1.49 0.98
C PHE A 86 0.32 -2.48 2.14
N GLY A 87 0.77 -3.71 1.88
CA GLY A 87 1.05 -4.70 2.91
C GLY A 87 2.06 -4.22 3.96
N SER A 88 3.14 -3.56 3.53
CA SER A 88 4.17 -3.02 4.42
C SER A 88 3.64 -1.89 5.32
N VAL A 89 2.82 -0.97 4.79
CA VAL A 89 2.21 0.13 5.57
C VAL A 89 1.18 -0.40 6.56
N PHE A 90 0.39 -1.41 6.18
CA PHE A 90 -0.53 -2.02 7.15
C PHE A 90 0.22 -2.83 8.21
N MET A 91 1.37 -3.45 7.88
CA MET A 91 2.19 -4.19 8.83
C MET A 91 2.89 -3.27 9.85
N ILE A 92 3.39 -2.11 9.40
CA ILE A 92 4.02 -1.12 10.28
C ILE A 92 2.97 -0.53 11.25
N CYS A 93 1.77 -0.23 10.74
CA CYS A 93 0.65 0.19 11.59
C CYS A 93 0.16 -0.92 12.54
N ALA A 94 0.27 -2.20 12.16
CA ALA A 94 -0.12 -3.32 13.02
C ALA A 94 0.82 -3.52 14.22
N VAL A 95 2.12 -3.17 14.11
CA VAL A 95 3.08 -3.23 15.23
C VAL A 95 3.06 -1.98 16.12
N GLY A 96 2.13 -1.06 15.88
CA GLY A 96 1.87 0.11 16.74
C GLY A 96 2.69 1.35 16.41
N VAL A 97 3.43 1.37 15.29
CA VAL A 97 4.01 2.62 14.76
C VAL A 97 3.03 3.24 13.77
N TYR A 98 2.46 4.36 14.17
CA TYR A 98 1.54 5.14 13.36
C TYR A 98 2.34 6.06 12.43
N VAL A 99 2.04 6.00 11.14
CA VAL A 99 2.52 6.96 10.13
C VAL A 99 1.44 7.99 9.84
#